data_AF-A0A498ABL0-F1
#
_entry.id   AF-A0A498ABL0-F1
#
_cell.length_a   1.000
_cell.length_b   1.000
_cell.length_c   1.000
_cell.angle_alpha   90.00
_cell.angle_beta   90.00
_cell.angle_gamma   90.00
#
_symmetry.space_group_name_H-M   'P 1'
#
loop_
_entity.id
_entity.type
_entity.pdbx_description
1 polymer ?
#
loop_
_entity_poly.entity_id
_entity_poly.type
_entity_poly.pdbx_seq_one_letter_code
_entity_poly.pdbx_strand_id
1 'polypeptide(L)'
;MSLIVLPLHPIHRLKKAAEPLLALLAREIANAADALAARDARLAKVSLDRLRDADLTDVEMILGAADEVVRISPIRWHNRSALQGWQRGAGLMMRSLVQSRPLMVALETAIRHDEPLPDTLQRALRDLSTAVGHVQHSFAPSRRQPTGSRRAALSAIRLAHGALTSGLRLNGTNVAAQIKIIAVNTLRATGLSKADAEELEREVAPDPAAGARSGGGATTGDEGTHATVAGPDERDS
;
A
#
# COMPACT_ATOMS: atom_id res chain seq x y z
N MET A 1 -45.28 -11.84 -23.87
CA MET A 1 -44.68 -10.83 -22.95
C MET A 1 -43.25 -11.26 -22.69
N SER A 2 -42.29 -10.70 -23.42
CA SER A 2 -40.89 -11.10 -23.31
C SER A 2 -40.31 -10.55 -22.03
N LEU A 3 -39.99 -11.44 -21.09
CA LEU A 3 -39.28 -11.10 -19.86
C LEU A 3 -37.83 -10.76 -20.25
N ILE A 4 -37.54 -9.47 -20.41
CA ILE A 4 -36.17 -8.99 -20.53
C ILE A 4 -35.54 -9.13 -19.15
N VAL A 5 -34.79 -10.21 -18.95
CA VAL A 5 -33.86 -10.32 -17.82
C VAL A 5 -32.70 -9.38 -18.11
N LEU A 6 -32.84 -8.11 -17.72
CA LEU A 6 -31.77 -7.14 -17.74
C LEU A 6 -30.70 -7.62 -16.74
N PRO A 7 -29.44 -7.89 -17.14
CA PRO A 7 -28.47 -8.46 -16.20
C PRO A 7 -28.01 -7.38 -15.22
N LEU A 8 -28.68 -7.30 -14.08
CA LEU A 8 -28.01 -7.17 -12.79
C LEU A 8 -26.90 -8.25 -12.76
N HIS A 9 -25.62 -8.00 -12.54
CA HIS A 9 -24.87 -6.80 -12.22
C HIS A 9 -23.38 -7.24 -12.36
N PRO A 10 -22.61 -6.87 -13.40
CA PRO A 10 -21.22 -7.37 -13.57
C PRO A 10 -20.32 -7.10 -12.35
N ILE A 11 -20.60 -6.03 -11.61
CA ILE A 11 -19.96 -5.73 -10.32
C ILE A 11 -20.25 -6.82 -9.27
N HIS A 12 -21.47 -7.38 -9.24
CA HIS A 12 -21.81 -8.45 -8.29
C HIS A 12 -21.08 -9.75 -8.61
N ARG A 13 -20.98 -10.13 -9.89
CA ARG A 13 -20.18 -11.30 -10.30
C ARG A 13 -18.70 -11.11 -9.98
N LEU A 14 -18.15 -9.95 -10.28
CA LEU A 14 -16.77 -9.61 -9.94
C LEU A 14 -16.54 -9.64 -8.43
N LYS A 15 -17.44 -9.05 -7.63
CA LYS A 15 -17.35 -9.10 -6.16
C LYS A 15 -17.36 -10.53 -5.64
N LYS A 16 -18.29 -11.36 -6.13
CA LYS A 16 -18.42 -12.77 -5.73
C LYS A 16 -17.17 -13.58 -6.08
N ALA A 17 -16.57 -13.33 -7.25
CA ALA A 17 -15.34 -14.00 -7.66
C ALA A 17 -14.09 -13.48 -6.90
N ALA A 18 -14.02 -12.18 -6.58
CA ALA A 18 -12.89 -11.58 -5.88
C ALA A 18 -12.89 -11.82 -4.36
N GLU A 19 -14.06 -12.04 -3.77
CA GLU A 19 -14.23 -12.25 -2.32
C GLU A 19 -13.35 -13.37 -1.74
N PRO A 20 -13.34 -14.61 -2.27
CA PRO A 20 -12.47 -15.67 -1.74
C PRO A 20 -10.98 -15.34 -1.88
N LEU A 21 -10.57 -14.65 -2.96
CA LEU A 21 -9.19 -14.25 -3.19
C LEU A 21 -8.74 -13.16 -2.22
N LEU A 22 -9.61 -12.21 -1.89
CA LEU A 22 -9.34 -11.20 -0.87
C LEU A 22 -9.27 -11.81 0.54
N ALA A 23 -10.16 -12.75 0.86
CA ALA A 23 -10.13 -13.46 2.13
C ALA A 23 -8.83 -14.27 2.27
N LEU A 24 -8.40 -14.94 1.19
CA LEU A 24 -7.10 -15.61 1.12
C LEU A 24 -5.97 -14.61 1.37
N LEU A 25 -5.92 -13.50 0.63
CA LEU A 25 -4.87 -12.48 0.79
C LEU A 25 -4.79 -11.93 2.22
N ALA A 26 -5.92 -11.55 2.81
CA ALA A 26 -5.96 -11.04 4.18
C ALA A 26 -5.46 -12.08 5.18
N ARG A 27 -5.89 -13.34 5.04
CA ARG A 27 -5.47 -14.45 5.90
C ARG A 27 -3.98 -14.75 5.78
N GLU A 28 -3.44 -14.84 4.57
CA GLU A 28 -2.02 -15.17 4.41
C GLU A 28 -1.11 -14.01 4.85
N ILE A 29 -1.54 -12.75 4.73
CA ILE A 29 -0.82 -11.61 5.35
C ILE A 29 -0.88 -11.69 6.88
N ALA A 30 -2.00 -12.14 7.47
CA ALA A 30 -2.04 -12.40 8.91
C ALA A 30 -1.06 -13.51 9.30
N ASN A 31 -1.03 -14.63 8.56
CA ASN A 31 -0.08 -15.72 8.79
C ASN A 31 1.38 -15.25 8.65
N ALA A 32 1.68 -14.27 7.79
CA ALA A 32 2.99 -13.66 7.71
C ALA A 32 3.36 -12.92 9.01
N ALA A 33 2.42 -12.20 9.62
CA ALA A 33 2.64 -11.58 10.93
C ALA A 33 2.86 -12.63 12.03
N ASP A 34 2.13 -13.76 12.00
CA ASP A 34 2.34 -14.89 12.90
C ASP A 34 3.72 -15.55 12.70
N ALA A 35 4.11 -15.77 11.44
CA ALA A 35 5.41 -16.33 11.06
C ALA A 35 6.56 -15.45 11.58
N LEU A 36 6.43 -14.13 11.43
CA LEU A 36 7.40 -13.18 11.96
C LEU A 36 7.50 -13.27 13.49
N ALA A 37 6.36 -13.24 14.18
CA ALA A 37 6.30 -13.27 15.65
C ALA A 37 6.90 -14.57 16.23
N ALA A 38 6.58 -15.71 15.62
CA ALA A 38 7.06 -17.02 16.03
C ALA A 38 8.44 -17.37 15.47
N ARG A 39 9.04 -16.51 14.62
CA ARG A 39 10.23 -16.82 13.82
C ARG A 39 10.09 -18.15 13.05
N ASP A 40 8.90 -18.41 12.50
CA ASP A 40 8.58 -19.64 11.78
C ASP A 40 8.65 -19.44 10.25
N ALA A 41 9.80 -19.75 9.66
CA ALA A 41 9.99 -19.69 8.22
C ALA A 41 9.09 -20.69 7.45
N ARG A 42 8.66 -21.80 8.07
CA ARG A 42 7.77 -22.75 7.41
C ARG A 42 6.38 -22.18 7.26
N LEU A 43 5.89 -21.44 8.26
CA LEU A 43 4.59 -20.77 8.16
C LEU A 43 4.57 -19.72 7.03
N ALA A 44 5.66 -18.97 6.85
CA ALA A 44 5.81 -18.05 5.71
C ALA A 44 5.80 -18.79 4.36
N LYS A 45 6.51 -19.93 4.27
CA LYS A 45 6.52 -20.78 3.07
C LYS A 45 5.13 -21.34 2.74
N VAL A 46 4.42 -21.89 3.72
CA VAL A 46 3.06 -22.43 3.52
C VAL A 46 2.11 -21.33 3.02
N SER A 47 2.27 -20.10 3.53
CA SER A 47 1.49 -18.95 3.08
C SER A 47 1.81 -18.58 1.62
N LEU A 48 3.10 -18.62 1.24
CA LEU A 48 3.54 -18.41 -0.15
C LEU A 48 2.93 -19.46 -1.10
N ASP A 49 2.98 -20.74 -0.73
CA ASP A 49 2.48 -21.83 -1.57
C ASP A 49 0.96 -21.68 -1.80
N ARG A 50 0.18 -21.38 -0.76
CA ARG A 50 -1.25 -21.07 -0.89
C ARG A 50 -1.54 -19.87 -1.80
N LEU A 51 -0.72 -18.83 -1.76
CA LEU A 51 -0.85 -17.67 -2.65
C LEU A 51 -0.45 -17.99 -4.09
N ARG A 52 0.40 -18.99 -4.31
CA ARG A 52 0.78 -19.49 -5.66
C ARG A 52 -0.34 -20.33 -6.27
N ASP A 53 -0.99 -21.14 -5.45
CA ASP A 53 -2.08 -22.04 -5.87
C ASP A 53 -3.42 -21.32 -6.07
N ALA A 54 -3.51 -20.03 -5.74
CA ALA A 54 -4.70 -19.23 -5.97
C ALA A 54 -5.03 -19.15 -7.47
N ASP A 55 -6.24 -19.57 -7.85
CA ASP A 55 -6.76 -19.43 -9.20
C ASP A 55 -7.39 -18.04 -9.41
N LEU A 56 -6.84 -17.27 -10.35
CA LEU A 56 -7.31 -15.93 -10.70
C LEU A 56 -8.15 -15.90 -11.98
N THR A 57 -8.30 -17.04 -12.67
CA THR A 57 -8.84 -17.14 -14.04
C THR A 57 -10.21 -16.48 -14.16
N ASP A 58 -11.14 -16.79 -13.25
CA ASP A 58 -12.50 -16.24 -13.28
C ASP A 58 -12.51 -14.72 -13.11
N VAL A 59 -11.70 -14.20 -12.19
CA VAL A 59 -11.63 -12.75 -11.94
C VAL A 59 -10.97 -12.03 -13.11
N GLU A 60 -9.90 -12.57 -13.68
CA GLU A 60 -9.23 -12.02 -14.85
C GLU A 60 -10.15 -11.99 -16.08
N MET A 61 -10.90 -13.07 -16.30
CA MET A 61 -11.91 -13.14 -17.37
C MET A 61 -13.01 -12.08 -17.18
N ILE A 62 -13.54 -11.95 -15.96
CA ILE A 62 -14.59 -10.96 -15.66
C ILE A 62 -14.05 -9.53 -15.81
N LEU A 63 -12.83 -9.26 -15.34
CA LEU A 63 -12.19 -7.94 -15.49
C LEU A 63 -11.97 -7.59 -16.96
N GLY A 64 -11.48 -8.53 -17.77
CA GLY A 64 -11.30 -8.35 -19.21
C GLY A 64 -12.61 -8.09 -19.95
N ALA A 65 -13.63 -8.90 -19.69
CA ALA A 65 -14.96 -8.73 -20.30
C ALA A 65 -15.62 -7.40 -19.90
N ALA A 66 -15.40 -6.95 -18.66
CA ALA A 66 -15.98 -5.72 -18.18
C ALA A 66 -15.32 -4.47 -18.80
N ASP A 67 -14.04 -4.53 -19.19
CA ASP A 67 -13.36 -3.44 -19.92
C ASP A 67 -13.95 -3.26 -21.33
N GLU A 68 -14.25 -4.37 -22.00
CA GLU A 68 -14.88 -4.38 -23.32
C GLU A 68 -16.31 -3.78 -23.31
N VAL A 69 -17.09 -4.06 -22.26
CA VAL A 69 -18.44 -3.50 -22.09
C VAL A 69 -18.41 -1.99 -21.86
N VAL A 70 -17.44 -1.47 -21.11
CA VAL A 70 -17.25 -0.02 -20.89
C VAL A 70 -16.87 0.69 -22.20
N ARG A 71 -16.21 -0.01 -23.11
CA ARG A 71 -15.79 0.50 -24.43
C ARG A 71 -16.94 0.57 -25.45
N ILE A 72 -17.91 -0.34 -25.40
CA ILE A 72 -18.85 -0.58 -26.52
C ILE A 72 -20.26 0.03 -26.36
N SER A 73 -20.76 0.34 -25.15
CA SER A 73 -22.20 0.68 -24.98
C SER A 73 -22.52 2.08 -24.42
N PRO A 74 -23.04 3.02 -25.26
CA PRO A 74 -23.40 4.38 -24.85
C PRO A 74 -24.57 4.48 -23.84
N ILE A 75 -25.52 3.54 -23.89
CA ILE A 75 -26.76 3.57 -23.08
C ILE A 75 -26.52 3.30 -21.59
N ARG A 76 -25.35 2.76 -21.19
CA ARG A 76 -25.01 2.43 -19.79
C ARG A 76 -24.09 3.45 -19.11
N TRP A 77 -23.88 4.63 -19.74
CA TRP A 77 -22.92 5.64 -19.27
C TRP A 77 -23.27 6.33 -17.95
N HIS A 78 -24.53 6.31 -17.51
CA HIS A 78 -24.96 6.96 -16.26
C HIS A 78 -24.26 6.41 -15.00
N ASN A 79 -23.65 5.21 -15.04
CA ASN A 79 -22.87 4.62 -13.94
C ASN A 79 -21.40 4.32 -14.32
N ARG A 80 -20.87 4.90 -15.41
CA ARG A 80 -19.55 4.58 -15.96
C ARG A 80 -18.41 4.83 -14.97
N SER A 81 -18.45 5.96 -14.26
CA SER A 81 -17.40 6.35 -13.31
C SER A 81 -17.33 5.40 -12.10
N ALA A 82 -18.48 4.99 -11.58
CA ALA A 82 -18.57 4.01 -10.50
C ALA A 82 -18.04 2.64 -10.93
N LEU A 83 -18.46 2.16 -12.12
CA LEU A 83 -18.01 0.88 -12.65
C LEU A 83 -16.49 0.85 -12.90
N GLN A 84 -15.93 1.92 -13.48
CA GLN A 84 -14.49 2.05 -13.70
C GLN A 84 -13.70 2.10 -12.38
N GLY A 85 -14.23 2.77 -11.35
CA GLY A 85 -13.63 2.80 -10.02
C GLY A 85 -13.56 1.41 -9.40
N TRP A 86 -14.64 0.64 -9.52
CA TRP A 86 -14.72 -0.74 -9.05
C TRP A 86 -13.77 -1.68 -9.78
N GLN A 87 -13.76 -1.65 -11.11
CA GLN A 87 -12.84 -2.45 -11.93
C GLN A 87 -11.38 -2.16 -11.57
N ARG A 88 -11.04 -0.88 -11.46
CA ARG A 88 -9.69 -0.45 -11.08
C ARG A 88 -9.33 -0.95 -9.69
N GLY A 89 -10.23 -0.80 -8.71
CA GLY A 89 -10.01 -1.29 -7.35
C GLY A 89 -9.79 -2.80 -7.30
N ALA A 90 -10.67 -3.57 -7.94
CA ALA A 90 -10.53 -5.03 -8.03
C ALA A 90 -9.23 -5.45 -8.71
N GLY A 91 -8.87 -4.82 -9.84
CA GLY A 91 -7.61 -5.09 -10.53
C GLY A 91 -6.37 -4.78 -9.68
N LEU A 92 -6.40 -3.69 -8.90
CA LEU A 92 -5.33 -3.38 -7.95
C LEU A 92 -5.21 -4.41 -6.83
N MET A 93 -6.32 -4.95 -6.35
CA MET A 93 -6.30 -6.00 -5.33
C MET A 93 -5.81 -7.33 -5.87
N MET A 94 -6.18 -7.72 -7.09
CA MET A 94 -5.64 -8.92 -7.73
C MET A 94 -4.13 -8.81 -7.97
N ARG A 95 -3.68 -7.64 -8.42
CA ARG A 95 -2.24 -7.35 -8.50
C ARG A 95 -1.57 -7.43 -7.13
N SER A 96 -2.26 -7.02 -6.06
CA SER A 96 -1.74 -7.10 -4.69
C SER A 96 -1.60 -8.54 -4.19
N LEU A 97 -2.48 -9.45 -4.63
CA LEU A 97 -2.34 -10.88 -4.36
C LEU A 97 -1.04 -11.41 -4.97
N VAL A 98 -0.77 -11.10 -6.23
CA VAL A 98 0.50 -11.51 -6.88
C VAL A 98 1.72 -10.87 -6.20
N GLN A 99 1.64 -9.59 -5.86
CA GLN A 99 2.73 -8.84 -5.19
C GLN A 99 2.98 -9.30 -3.75
N SER A 100 2.04 -10.00 -3.11
CA SER A 100 2.27 -10.60 -1.79
C SER A 100 3.24 -11.77 -1.83
N ARG A 101 3.48 -12.40 -2.99
CA ARG A 101 4.43 -13.53 -3.11
C ARG A 101 5.88 -13.11 -2.82
N PRO A 102 6.43 -12.03 -3.44
CA PRO A 102 7.73 -11.48 -3.05
C PRO A 102 7.83 -11.11 -1.56
N LEU A 103 6.75 -10.63 -0.95
CA LEU A 103 6.70 -10.36 0.49
C LEU A 103 6.95 -11.64 1.29
N MET A 104 6.24 -12.74 0.96
CA MET A 104 6.41 -14.01 1.66
C MET A 104 7.82 -14.60 1.46
N VAL A 105 8.36 -14.53 0.25
CA VAL A 105 9.72 -14.99 -0.05
C VAL A 105 10.75 -14.22 0.77
N ALA A 106 10.64 -12.88 0.79
CA ALA A 106 11.54 -12.04 1.57
C ALA A 106 11.43 -12.34 3.07
N LEU A 107 10.22 -12.51 3.60
CA LEU A 107 10.01 -12.84 5.00
C LEU A 107 10.58 -14.22 5.38
N GLU A 108 10.28 -15.25 4.59
CA GLU A 108 10.80 -16.60 4.77
C GLU A 108 12.34 -16.59 4.78
N THR A 109 12.94 -15.86 3.85
CA THR A 109 14.40 -15.72 3.72
C THR A 109 14.99 -14.98 4.92
N ALA A 110 14.38 -13.86 5.32
CA ALA A 110 14.81 -13.08 6.48
C ALA A 110 14.79 -13.92 7.76
N ILE A 111 13.74 -14.72 7.98
CA ILE A 111 13.63 -15.59 9.15
C ILE A 111 14.68 -16.71 9.09
N ARG A 112 14.86 -17.38 7.94
CA ARG A 112 15.87 -18.44 7.80
C ARG A 112 17.31 -17.99 8.04
N HIS A 113 17.59 -16.73 7.73
CA HIS A 113 18.92 -16.15 7.89
C HIS A 113 19.04 -15.32 9.18
N ASP A 114 18.11 -15.48 10.12
CA ASP A 114 18.09 -14.79 11.41
C ASP A 114 18.28 -13.27 11.28
N GLU A 115 17.74 -12.66 10.22
CA GLU A 115 17.80 -11.22 10.07
C GLU A 115 17.06 -10.55 11.25
N PRO A 116 17.60 -9.44 11.79
CA PRO A 116 16.89 -8.66 12.78
C PRO A 116 15.69 -7.98 12.11
N LEU A 117 14.48 -8.35 12.55
CA LEU A 117 13.23 -7.81 12.05
C LEU A 117 12.49 -7.15 13.22
N PRO A 118 12.18 -5.84 13.16
CA PRO A 118 11.55 -5.13 14.26
C PRO A 118 10.06 -5.46 14.38
N ASP A 119 9.52 -5.36 15.60
CA ASP A 119 8.09 -5.55 15.91
C ASP A 119 7.18 -4.57 15.15
N THR A 120 7.73 -3.48 14.63
CA THR A 120 7.01 -2.55 13.74
C THR A 120 6.58 -3.23 12.44
N LEU A 121 7.38 -4.16 11.87
CA LEU A 121 6.99 -4.93 10.69
C LEU A 121 5.85 -5.90 10.97
N GLN A 122 5.88 -6.56 12.13
CA GLN A 122 4.78 -7.45 12.55
C GLN A 122 3.47 -6.67 12.65
N ARG A 123 3.48 -5.51 13.32
CA ARG A 123 2.31 -4.63 13.42
C ARG A 123 1.85 -4.11 12.06
N ALA A 124 2.79 -3.76 11.17
CA ALA A 124 2.48 -3.33 9.82
C ALA A 124 1.77 -4.42 9.00
N LEU A 125 2.19 -5.69 9.13
CA LEU A 125 1.51 -6.84 8.51
C LEU A 125 0.09 -7.04 9.07
N ARG A 126 -0.10 -6.91 10.39
CA ARG A 126 -1.45 -6.99 11.00
C ARG A 126 -2.39 -5.91 10.52
N ASP A 127 -1.91 -4.67 10.46
CA ASP A 127 -2.68 -3.54 9.95
C ASP A 127 -2.99 -3.72 8.46
N LEU A 128 -2.05 -4.26 7.68
CA LEU A 128 -2.29 -4.56 6.27
C LEU A 128 -3.35 -5.66 6.08
N SER A 129 -3.26 -6.75 6.84
CA SER A 129 -4.28 -7.82 6.83
C SER A 129 -5.66 -7.25 7.16
N THR A 130 -5.75 -6.42 8.20
CA THR A 130 -6.99 -5.72 8.58
C THR A 130 -7.49 -4.81 7.45
N ALA A 131 -6.58 -4.11 6.78
CA ALA A 131 -6.93 -3.23 5.68
C ALA A 131 -7.54 -3.99 4.49
N VAL A 132 -6.92 -5.10 4.09
CA VAL A 132 -7.40 -5.98 3.01
C VAL A 132 -8.74 -6.63 3.41
N GLY A 133 -8.86 -7.12 4.65
CA GLY A 133 -10.10 -7.69 5.17
C GLY A 133 -11.27 -6.71 5.14
N HIS A 134 -11.04 -5.42 5.39
CA HIS A 134 -12.09 -4.41 5.25
C HIS A 134 -12.49 -4.13 3.79
N VAL A 135 -11.60 -4.29 2.80
CA VAL A 135 -11.97 -4.15 1.38
C VAL A 135 -12.99 -5.22 0.97
N GLN A 136 -12.82 -6.45 1.45
CA GLN A 136 -13.77 -7.54 1.21
C GLN A 136 -15.21 -7.14 1.57
N HIS A 137 -15.38 -6.48 2.71
CA HIS A 137 -16.69 -6.10 3.25
C HIS A 137 -17.23 -4.80 2.67
N SER A 138 -16.38 -3.93 2.13
CA SER A 138 -16.73 -2.58 1.69
C SER A 138 -15.93 -2.17 0.45
N PHE A 139 -16.21 -2.81 -0.68
CA PHE A 139 -15.77 -2.28 -1.98
C PHE A 139 -16.53 -1.01 -2.42
N ALA A 140 -17.54 -0.54 -1.67
CA ALA A 140 -18.26 0.67 -2.00
C ALA A 140 -17.42 1.91 -1.67
N PRO A 141 -17.10 2.79 -2.66
CA PRO A 141 -16.35 4.02 -2.40
C PRO A 141 -17.18 4.95 -1.52
N SER A 142 -16.73 5.24 -0.31
CA SER A 142 -17.30 6.33 0.50
C SER A 142 -16.28 7.46 0.59
N ARG A 143 -16.64 8.62 0.04
CA ARG A 143 -15.79 9.84 0.07
C ARG A 143 -15.80 10.55 1.43
N ARG A 144 -16.79 10.28 2.29
CA ARG A 144 -17.09 11.13 3.46
C ARG A 144 -16.44 10.72 4.78
N GLN A 145 -15.88 9.50 4.90
CA GLN A 145 -15.18 9.05 6.11
C GLN A 145 -14.08 8.04 5.73
N PRO A 146 -12.88 8.04 6.35
CA PRO A 146 -11.92 6.97 6.14
C PRO A 146 -12.56 5.63 6.50
N THR A 147 -12.70 4.74 5.53
CA THR A 147 -13.15 3.38 5.80
C THR A 147 -12.20 2.72 6.80
N GLY A 148 -12.65 1.68 7.51
CA GLY A 148 -11.76 0.86 8.35
C GLY A 148 -10.52 0.40 7.56
N SER A 149 -10.70 0.11 6.27
CA SER A 149 -9.61 -0.21 5.34
C SER A 149 -8.60 0.91 5.20
N ARG A 150 -9.06 2.15 4.96
CA ARG A 150 -8.18 3.32 4.79
C ARG A 150 -7.34 3.58 6.02
N ARG A 151 -7.93 3.57 7.22
CA ARG A 151 -7.21 3.80 8.48
C ARG A 151 -6.13 2.73 8.70
N ALA A 152 -6.48 1.47 8.51
CA ALA A 152 -5.55 0.35 8.66
C ALA A 152 -4.42 0.39 7.63
N ALA A 153 -4.71 0.71 6.36
CA ALA A 153 -3.69 0.85 5.32
C ALA A 153 -2.71 1.99 5.61
N LEU A 154 -3.19 3.17 6.05
CA LEU A 154 -2.33 4.29 6.45
C LEU A 154 -1.47 3.94 7.66
N SER A 155 -2.01 3.15 8.59
CA SER A 155 -1.24 2.65 9.74
C SER A 155 -0.13 1.70 9.32
N ALA A 156 -0.42 0.75 8.42
CA ALA A 156 0.58 -0.15 7.85
C ALA A 156 1.70 0.61 7.11
N ILE A 157 1.35 1.65 6.33
CA ILE A 157 2.34 2.51 5.64
C ILE A 157 3.26 3.20 6.64
N ARG A 158 2.71 3.84 7.67
CA ARG A 158 3.50 4.54 8.70
C ARG A 158 4.44 3.59 9.44
N LEU A 159 3.96 2.40 9.82
CA LEU A 159 4.76 1.40 10.52
C LEU A 159 5.87 0.81 9.64
N ALA A 160 5.56 0.51 8.37
CA ALA A 160 6.55 0.03 7.41
C ALA A 160 7.62 1.10 7.12
N HIS A 161 7.22 2.36 7.02
CA HIS A 161 8.16 3.48 6.88
C HIS A 161 9.06 3.62 8.11
N GLY A 162 8.50 3.57 9.33
CA GLY A 162 9.31 3.59 10.55
C GLY A 162 10.29 2.40 10.66
N ALA A 163 9.92 1.24 10.11
CA ALA A 163 10.85 0.12 10.02
C ALA A 163 12.00 0.41 9.03
N LEU A 164 11.70 0.97 7.85
CA LEU A 164 12.71 1.36 6.85
C LEU A 164 13.73 2.36 7.40
N THR A 165 13.29 3.33 8.21
CA THR A 165 14.19 4.33 8.82
C THR A 165 15.03 3.78 9.97
N SER A 166 14.73 2.58 10.47
CA SER A 166 15.45 1.93 11.58
C SER A 166 16.67 1.09 11.14
N GLY A 167 16.97 1.01 9.84
CA GLY A 167 18.15 0.29 9.32
C GLY A 167 17.93 -1.21 9.10
N LEU A 168 16.93 -1.57 8.28
CA LEU A 168 16.67 -2.96 7.90
C LEU A 168 17.76 -3.53 6.99
N ARG A 169 18.00 -4.84 7.13
CA ARG A 169 18.74 -5.63 6.13
C ARG A 169 17.93 -5.78 4.84
N LEU A 170 18.52 -6.41 3.83
CA LEU A 170 17.95 -6.53 2.48
C LEU A 170 16.53 -7.14 2.50
N ASN A 171 16.33 -8.27 3.17
CA ASN A 171 15.03 -8.94 3.13
C ASN A 171 13.99 -8.20 3.99
N GLY A 172 14.38 -7.66 5.15
CA GLY A 172 13.53 -6.75 5.92
C GLY A 172 13.07 -5.52 5.11
N THR A 173 13.98 -4.90 4.37
CA THR A 173 13.68 -3.77 3.46
C THR A 173 12.67 -4.18 2.40
N ASN A 174 12.84 -5.36 1.80
CA ASN A 174 11.91 -5.90 0.80
C ASN A 174 10.51 -6.13 1.40
N VAL A 175 10.42 -6.69 2.61
CA VAL A 175 9.13 -6.87 3.31
C VAL A 175 8.44 -5.52 3.51
N ALA A 176 9.16 -4.53 4.06
CA ALA A 176 8.60 -3.19 4.31
C ALA A 176 8.12 -2.51 3.01
N ALA A 177 8.90 -2.61 1.94
CA ALA A 177 8.55 -2.05 0.63
C ALA A 177 7.28 -2.70 0.06
N GLN A 178 7.15 -4.03 0.13
CA GLN A 178 5.96 -4.72 -0.35
C GLN A 178 4.71 -4.40 0.49
N ILE A 179 4.84 -4.26 1.81
CA ILE A 179 3.74 -3.81 2.68
C ILE A 179 3.21 -2.46 2.19
N LYS A 180 4.12 -1.50 1.94
CA LYS A 180 3.77 -0.17 1.45
C LYS A 180 3.06 -0.23 0.11
N ILE A 181 3.56 -1.01 -0.85
CA ILE A 181 2.93 -1.19 -2.18
C ILE A 181 1.51 -1.74 -2.06
N ILE A 182 1.31 -2.80 -1.28
CA ILE A 182 0.00 -3.43 -1.10
C ILE A 182 -0.95 -2.50 -0.35
N ALA A 183 -0.48 -1.77 0.66
CA ALA A 183 -1.28 -0.80 1.40
C ALA A 183 -1.76 0.35 0.50
N VAL A 184 -0.90 0.88 -0.38
CA VAL A 184 -1.28 1.92 -1.35
C VAL A 184 -2.30 1.39 -2.36
N ASN A 185 -2.15 0.16 -2.85
CA ASN A 185 -3.16 -0.46 -3.71
C ASN A 185 -4.50 -0.63 -2.97
N THR A 186 -4.45 -0.98 -1.68
CA THR A 186 -5.63 -1.08 -0.81
C THR A 186 -6.30 0.27 -0.63
N LEU A 187 -5.54 1.36 -0.41
CA LEU A 187 -6.07 2.73 -0.37
C LEU A 187 -6.80 3.10 -1.65
N ARG A 188 -6.18 2.84 -2.80
CA ARG A 188 -6.74 3.12 -4.12
C ARG A 188 -7.96 2.25 -4.43
N ALA A 189 -8.01 1.02 -3.91
CA ALA A 189 -9.18 0.16 -4.00
C ALA A 189 -10.41 0.72 -3.24
N THR A 190 -10.22 1.63 -2.28
CA THR A 190 -11.32 2.37 -1.63
C THR A 190 -11.90 3.50 -2.50
N GLY A 191 -11.40 3.69 -3.72
CA GLY A 191 -11.85 4.72 -4.67
C GLY A 191 -11.03 6.02 -4.63
N LEU A 192 -9.90 6.03 -3.91
CA LEU A 192 -8.95 7.15 -3.97
C LEU A 192 -8.26 7.23 -5.33
N SER A 193 -8.02 8.46 -5.79
CA SER A 193 -7.17 8.65 -6.97
C SER A 193 -5.71 8.28 -6.64
N LYS A 194 -4.87 8.14 -7.68
CA LYS A 194 -3.44 7.92 -7.49
C LYS A 194 -2.81 9.09 -6.72
N ALA A 195 -3.13 10.33 -7.10
CA ALA A 195 -2.61 11.53 -6.47
C ALA A 195 -3.02 11.64 -4.99
N ASP A 196 -4.30 11.38 -4.66
CA ASP A 196 -4.77 11.44 -3.27
C ASP A 196 -4.11 10.36 -2.41
N ALA A 197 -3.88 9.16 -2.96
CA ALA A 197 -3.20 8.09 -2.24
C ALA A 197 -1.72 8.42 -2.00
N GLU A 198 -1.03 9.01 -2.98
CA GLU A 198 0.36 9.47 -2.86
C GLU A 198 0.50 10.64 -1.88
N GLU A 199 -0.48 11.54 -1.83
CA GLU A 199 -0.50 12.64 -0.85
C GLU A 199 -0.64 12.09 0.58
N LEU A 200 -1.66 11.26 0.83
CA LEU A 200 -1.85 10.63 2.14
C LEU A 200 -0.66 9.77 2.56
N GLU A 201 -0.01 9.10 1.61
CA GLU A 201 1.22 8.35 1.86
C GLU A 201 2.35 9.27 2.35
N ARG A 202 2.57 10.41 1.68
CA ARG A 202 3.57 11.42 2.09
C ARG A 202 3.26 12.00 3.46
N GLU A 203 2.00 12.25 3.78
CA GLU A 203 1.59 12.79 5.09
C GLU A 203 1.93 11.83 6.24
N VAL A 204 1.71 10.52 6.07
CA VAL A 204 1.93 9.53 7.15
C VAL A 204 3.34 8.93 7.17
N ALA A 205 4.09 9.09 6.09
CA ALA A 205 5.45 8.58 5.90
C ALA A 205 6.31 9.62 5.17
N PRO A 206 6.59 10.77 5.82
CA PRO A 206 7.33 11.87 5.20
C PRO A 206 8.77 11.45 4.87
N ASP A 207 9.25 11.87 3.71
CA ASP A 207 10.68 11.72 3.38
C ASP A 207 11.49 12.70 4.24
N PRO A 208 12.40 12.23 5.12
CA PRO A 208 13.23 13.11 5.93
C PRO A 208 14.08 14.06 5.08
N ALA A 209 14.42 13.68 3.84
CA ALA A 209 15.19 14.53 2.92
C ALA A 209 14.34 15.63 2.24
N ALA A 210 13.01 15.56 2.29
CA ALA A 210 12.14 16.59 1.72
C ALA A 210 12.02 17.82 2.65
N GLY A 211 12.00 17.61 3.97
CA GLY A 211 11.97 18.70 4.96
C GLY A 211 13.27 19.51 4.97
N ALA A 212 14.42 18.85 4.82
CA ALA A 212 15.73 19.52 4.77
C ALA A 212 15.91 20.42 3.53
N ARG A 213 15.30 20.07 2.39
CA ARG A 213 15.36 20.86 1.14
C ARG A 213 14.45 22.09 1.16
N SER A 214 13.44 22.13 2.05
CA SER A 214 12.56 23.28 2.26
C SER A 214 13.14 24.31 3.24
N GLY A 215 14.09 23.93 4.10
CA GLY A 215 14.66 24.80 5.14
C GLY A 215 15.96 25.52 4.76
N GLY A 216 16.56 25.22 3.59
CA GLY A 216 17.85 25.77 3.16
C GLY A 216 17.81 27.10 2.39
N GLY A 217 16.65 27.73 2.27
CA GLY A 217 16.43 28.93 1.44
C GLY A 217 16.05 30.17 2.23
N ALA A 218 16.79 30.53 3.28
CA ALA A 218 16.60 31.82 3.95
C ALA A 218 17.83 32.26 4.78
N THR A 219 18.96 32.56 4.13
CA THR A 219 19.97 33.50 4.68
C THR A 219 20.82 34.08 3.55
N THR A 220 20.33 35.13 2.89
CA THR A 220 21.16 36.13 2.22
C THR A 220 20.50 37.48 2.40
N GLY A 221 21.12 38.35 3.20
CA GLY A 221 20.70 39.73 3.35
C GLY A 221 20.97 40.27 4.74
N ASP A 222 22.25 40.49 5.07
CA ASP A 222 22.58 41.74 5.76
C ASP A 222 24.00 42.18 5.35
N GLU A 223 24.05 43.19 4.49
CA GLU A 223 25.24 43.94 4.15
C GLU A 223 25.51 44.94 5.29
N GLY A 224 26.54 44.67 6.07
CA GLY A 224 27.08 45.60 7.06
C GLY A 224 28.57 45.83 6.83
N THR A 225 28.94 46.42 5.69
CA THR A 225 30.29 46.95 5.46
C THR A 225 30.45 48.26 6.24
N HIS A 226 31.28 48.28 7.29
CA HIS A 226 32.19 49.41 7.50
C HIS A 226 33.44 49.02 8.29
N ALA A 227 34.57 49.38 7.69
CA ALA A 227 35.94 49.02 8.01
C ALA A 227 36.54 49.78 9.21
N THR A 228 37.55 49.19 9.85
CA THR A 228 38.96 49.66 9.86
C THR A 228 39.66 49.26 11.15
N VAL A 229 40.78 48.54 10.96
CA VAL A 229 41.75 48.07 11.94
C VAL A 229 42.81 49.17 12.17
N ALA A 230 43.16 49.45 13.43
CA ALA A 230 44.46 50.04 13.80
C ALA A 230 44.80 49.80 15.29
N GLY A 231 46.00 49.25 15.54
CA GLY A 231 46.68 49.15 16.85
C GLY A 231 46.63 47.76 17.49
N PRO A 232 47.79 47.17 17.88
CA PRO A 232 48.56 47.78 18.97
C PRO A 232 50.08 47.88 18.77
N ASP A 233 50.60 48.77 19.61
CA ASP A 233 51.94 49.31 19.84
C ASP A 233 52.95 48.22 20.32
N GLU A 234 54.10 48.13 19.65
CA GLU A 234 55.33 47.56 20.19
C GLU A 234 56.04 48.66 21.00
N ARG A 235 56.16 48.52 22.33
CA ARG A 235 57.27 49.12 23.11
C ARG A 235 57.64 48.28 24.33
N ASP A 236 58.91 47.87 24.30
CA ASP A 236 59.91 47.80 25.37
C ASP A 236 59.62 47.14 26.72
N SER A 237 60.55 46.22 27.03
CA SER A 237 61.06 45.73 28.33
C SER A 237 60.35 44.57 29.02
#